data_AF-A0A3M8FQ06-F1
#
_entry.id   AF-A0A3M8FQ06-F1
#
_cell.length_a   1.000
_cell.length_b   1.000
_cell.length_c   1.000
_cell.angle_alpha   90.00
_cell.angle_beta   90.00
_cell.angle_gamma   90.00
#
_symmetry.space_group_name_H-M   'P 1'
#
loop_
_entity.id
_entity.type
_entity.pdbx_description
1 polymer ?
#
loop_
_entity_poly.entity_id
_entity_poly.type
_entity_poly.pdbx_seq_one_letter_code
_entity_poly.pdbx_strand_id
1 'polypeptide(L)'
;MPQTELLKLIFHHDQRMDQLAPSGDDSFDPLAMFTKPDPTFSTLYFSGTLLKGQKFGLSLFQRYPQILSLFERAFDTSFFKGDASKESMADTLESMNPDESILINPVFKTIETKTFPSGETLRKALEEEGVVIFKRANQDGFDLEVFSKENIYLLFFYHLQAMLEPGFRFFSINGKRVHSERHFYFEIWSLEKPPHGFEEVFPETVL
;
A
#
# COMPACT_ATOMS: atom_id res chain seq x y z
N MET A 1 18.30 18.78 12.40
CA MET A 1 17.88 17.74 13.37
C MET A 1 18.21 16.38 12.76
N PRO A 2 18.62 15.35 13.53
CA PRO A 2 18.95 14.06 12.94
C PRO A 2 17.71 13.47 12.27
N GLN A 3 17.90 12.89 11.08
CA GLN A 3 16.86 12.12 10.38
C GLN A 3 16.40 10.95 11.24
N THR A 4 15.12 10.93 11.57
CA THR A 4 14.53 9.96 12.50
C THR A 4 13.56 9.02 11.81
N GLU A 5 12.91 9.43 10.73
CA GLU A 5 11.84 8.69 10.06
C GLU A 5 12.23 8.38 8.62
N LEU A 6 12.04 7.13 8.20
CA LEU A 6 12.27 6.68 6.82
C LEU A 6 11.05 5.94 6.31
N LEU A 7 10.35 6.55 5.35
CA LEU A 7 9.23 5.95 4.62
C LEU A 7 9.72 5.22 3.38
N LYS A 8 9.26 4.00 3.17
CA LYS A 8 9.41 3.23 1.94
C LYS A 8 8.04 3.12 1.27
N LEU A 9 7.95 3.56 0.02
CA LEU A 9 6.81 3.31 -0.86
C LEU A 9 7.22 2.28 -1.91
N ILE A 10 6.86 1.03 -1.68
CA ILE A 10 7.22 -0.10 -2.55
C ILE A 10 6.05 -0.37 -3.48
N PHE A 11 6.29 -0.25 -4.78
CA PHE A 11 5.24 -0.35 -5.79
C PHE A 11 5.45 -1.54 -6.72
N HIS A 12 4.42 -2.39 -6.81
CA HIS A 12 4.31 -3.48 -7.77
C HIS A 12 3.19 -3.14 -8.75
N HIS A 13 3.50 -3.06 -10.05
CA HIS A 13 2.54 -2.85 -11.14
C HIS A 13 2.36 -4.12 -11.96
N ASP A 14 1.25 -4.17 -12.69
CA ASP A 14 0.92 -5.19 -13.69
C ASP A 14 1.06 -6.62 -13.15
N GLN A 15 0.66 -6.83 -11.90
CA GLN A 15 0.59 -8.16 -11.30
C GLN A 15 -0.62 -8.89 -11.87
N ARG A 16 -0.46 -10.14 -12.32
CA ARG A 16 -1.56 -10.90 -12.90
C ARG A 16 -2.53 -11.34 -11.80
N MET A 17 -3.84 -11.15 -11.99
CA MET A 17 -4.86 -11.55 -11.01
C MET A 17 -4.82 -13.05 -10.68
N ASP A 18 -4.37 -13.89 -11.61
CA ASP A 18 -4.16 -15.32 -11.38
C ASP A 18 -3.07 -15.63 -10.33
N GLN A 19 -2.20 -14.67 -10.00
CA GLN A 19 -1.23 -14.81 -8.90
C GLN A 19 -1.91 -14.83 -7.53
N LEU A 20 -3.11 -14.23 -7.41
CA LEU A 20 -3.90 -14.24 -6.18
C LEU A 20 -4.66 -15.56 -6.03
N ALA A 21 -5.34 -15.97 -7.08
CA ALA A 21 -6.00 -17.27 -7.18
C ALA A 21 -6.22 -17.60 -8.67
N PRO A 22 -6.09 -18.88 -9.09
CA PRO A 22 -6.35 -19.28 -10.46
C PRO A 22 -7.80 -18.97 -10.85
N SER A 23 -8.00 -18.58 -12.11
CA SER A 23 -9.35 -18.40 -12.67
C SER A 23 -10.10 -19.74 -12.65
N GLY A 24 -11.27 -19.79 -12.01
CA GLY A 24 -12.06 -21.02 -11.86
C GLY A 24 -12.84 -21.45 -13.11
N ASP A 25 -12.50 -20.92 -14.29
CA ASP A 25 -13.25 -21.13 -15.53
C ASP A 25 -12.58 -22.21 -16.39
N ASP A 26 -13.14 -23.42 -16.38
CA ASP A 26 -12.76 -24.58 -17.21
C ASP A 26 -13.20 -24.44 -18.69
N SER A 27 -13.83 -23.31 -19.05
CA SER A 27 -14.21 -23.00 -20.43
C SER A 27 -12.99 -22.50 -21.22
N PHE A 28 -12.09 -23.44 -21.57
CA PHE A 28 -10.91 -23.16 -22.37
C PHE A 28 -11.31 -22.78 -23.80
N ASP A 29 -11.58 -21.49 -24.04
CA ASP A 29 -11.60 -20.88 -25.37
C ASP A 29 -10.22 -20.23 -25.65
N PRO A 30 -9.31 -20.95 -26.32
CA PRO A 30 -7.96 -20.45 -26.57
C PRO A 30 -7.95 -19.19 -27.45
N LEU A 31 -8.95 -18.98 -28.32
CA LEU A 31 -9.04 -17.77 -29.14
C LEU A 31 -9.43 -16.54 -28.31
N ALA A 32 -10.37 -16.71 -27.37
CA ALA A 32 -10.72 -15.64 -26.43
C ALA A 32 -9.55 -15.26 -25.52
N MET A 33 -8.75 -16.24 -25.06
CA MET A 33 -7.55 -15.98 -24.26
C MET A 33 -6.45 -15.20 -25.01
N PHE A 34 -6.37 -15.31 -26.34
CA PHE A 34 -5.43 -14.50 -27.13
C PHE A 34 -5.87 -13.05 -27.32
N THR A 35 -7.15 -12.73 -27.14
CA THR A 35 -7.72 -11.42 -27.51
C THR A 35 -8.07 -10.55 -26.31
N LYS A 36 -8.33 -11.14 -25.14
CA LYS A 36 -8.61 -10.39 -23.92
C LYS A 36 -7.32 -10.04 -23.19
N PRO A 37 -7.14 -8.77 -22.75
CA PRO A 37 -6.02 -8.44 -21.89
C PRO A 37 -6.12 -9.23 -20.58
N ASP A 38 -4.99 -9.77 -20.15
CA ASP A 38 -4.89 -10.44 -18.85
C ASP A 38 -5.32 -9.45 -17.75
N PRO A 39 -6.24 -9.82 -16.86
CA PRO A 39 -6.62 -8.95 -15.75
C PRO A 39 -5.44 -8.78 -14.79
N THR A 40 -5.10 -7.53 -14.50
CA THR A 40 -3.99 -7.16 -13.63
C THR A 40 -4.42 -6.31 -12.44
N PHE A 41 -3.58 -6.30 -11.41
CA PHE A 41 -3.67 -5.42 -10.26
C PHE A 41 -2.30 -4.83 -9.92
N SER A 42 -2.30 -3.84 -9.05
CA SER A 42 -1.11 -3.22 -8.47
C SER A 42 -1.16 -3.31 -6.95
N THR A 43 0.02 -3.41 -6.34
CA THR A 43 0.21 -3.35 -4.89
C THR A 43 1.11 -2.19 -4.52
N LEU A 44 0.71 -1.43 -3.50
CA LEU A 44 1.47 -0.31 -2.96
C LEU A 44 1.67 -0.52 -1.46
N TYR A 45 2.92 -0.75 -1.04
CA TYR A 45 3.28 -1.02 0.35
C TYR A 45 3.95 0.21 0.97
N PHE A 46 3.40 0.67 2.09
CA PHE A 46 3.86 1.80 2.89
C PHE A 46 4.53 1.25 4.14
N SER A 47 5.86 1.24 4.15
CA SER A 47 6.64 0.76 5.30
C SER A 47 7.36 1.89 6.00
N GLY A 48 7.20 1.96 7.32
CA GLY A 48 7.88 2.96 8.14
C GLY A 48 9.04 2.39 8.94
N THR A 49 10.10 3.18 9.11
CA THR A 49 11.19 2.86 10.01
C THR A 49 11.64 4.08 10.80
N LEU A 50 11.69 3.96 12.12
CA LEU A 50 12.38 4.92 12.97
C LEU A 50 13.86 4.54 13.01
N LEU A 51 14.70 5.31 12.28
CA LEU A 51 16.13 5.05 12.15
C LEU A 51 16.83 5.03 13.51
N LYS A 52 16.42 5.95 14.40
CA LYS A 52 16.91 5.97 15.77
C LYS A 52 16.27 4.84 16.58
N GLY A 53 17.06 3.82 16.88
CA GLY A 53 16.60 2.66 17.65
C GLY A 53 15.99 1.55 16.78
N GLN A 54 16.06 1.68 15.45
CA GLN A 54 15.66 0.65 14.48
C GLN A 54 14.30 0.03 14.80
N LYS A 55 13.28 0.88 14.93
CA LYS A 55 11.90 0.43 15.15
C LYS A 55 11.13 0.39 13.86
N PHE A 56 10.37 -0.68 13.62
CA PHE A 56 9.70 -0.93 12.35
C PHE A 56 8.18 -0.82 12.49
N GLY A 57 7.58 0.02 11.63
CA GLY A 57 6.15 0.28 11.60
C GLY A 57 5.86 1.74 11.23
N LEU A 58 5.07 1.91 10.18
CA LEU A 58 4.50 3.19 9.74
C LEU A 58 3.74 3.90 10.87
N SER A 59 3.04 3.13 11.69
CA SER A 59 2.28 3.60 12.84
C SER A 59 3.11 4.33 13.90
N LEU A 60 4.44 4.20 13.86
CA LEU A 60 5.35 4.82 14.83
C LEU A 60 5.76 6.24 14.44
N PHE A 61 5.42 6.68 13.23
CA PHE A 61 5.76 8.02 12.77
C PHE A 61 4.97 9.07 13.53
N GLN A 62 5.63 10.14 13.92
CA GLN A 62 4.98 11.36 14.39
C GLN A 62 4.06 11.93 13.29
N ARG A 63 4.42 11.68 12.03
CA ARG A 63 3.65 12.11 10.85
C ARG A 63 2.57 11.13 10.40
N TYR A 64 2.34 10.05 11.15
CA TYR A 64 1.36 9.03 10.79
C TYR A 64 -0.06 9.60 10.56
N PRO A 65 -0.57 10.55 11.38
CA PRO A 65 -1.88 11.17 11.11
C PRO A 65 -1.97 11.89 9.76
N GLN A 66 -0.89 12.54 9.32
CA GLN A 66 -0.83 13.19 8.00
C GLN A 66 -0.88 12.15 6.89
N ILE A 67 -0.22 11.00 7.05
CA ILE A 67 -0.30 9.89 6.09
C ILE A 67 -1.74 9.36 6.02
N LEU A 68 -2.42 9.17 7.15
CA LEU A 68 -3.84 8.76 7.15
C LEU A 68 -4.74 9.76 6.41
N SER A 69 -4.52 11.07 6.59
CA SER A 69 -5.25 12.10 5.84
C SER A 69 -5.03 12.03 4.32
N LEU A 70 -3.91 11.44 3.87
CA LEU A 70 -3.67 11.20 2.44
C LEU A 70 -4.52 10.07 1.91
N PHE A 71 -4.68 9.00 2.67
CA PHE A 71 -5.56 7.91 2.29
C PHE A 71 -7.01 8.41 2.15
N GLU A 72 -7.49 9.21 3.09
CA GLU A 72 -8.85 9.76 3.06
C GLU A 72 -9.10 10.63 1.83
N ARG A 73 -8.11 11.44 1.46
CA ARG A 73 -8.17 12.27 0.25
C ARG A 73 -8.03 11.44 -1.03
N ALA A 74 -7.13 10.47 -1.06
CA ALA A 74 -6.85 9.65 -2.24
C ALA A 74 -8.07 8.85 -2.68
N PHE A 75 -8.89 8.39 -1.73
CA PHE A 75 -10.07 7.58 -2.01
C PHE A 75 -11.40 8.33 -1.83
N ASP A 76 -11.34 9.65 -1.58
CA ASP A 76 -12.49 10.52 -1.31
C ASP A 76 -13.52 9.89 -0.36
N THR A 77 -13.03 9.33 0.76
CA THR A 77 -13.84 8.48 1.65
C THR A 77 -14.94 9.25 2.39
N SER A 78 -15.00 10.57 2.25
CA SER A 78 -15.92 11.48 2.92
C SER A 78 -17.41 11.20 2.62
N PHE A 79 -17.71 10.58 1.48
CA PHE A 79 -19.07 10.25 1.05
C PHE A 79 -19.49 8.79 1.29
N PHE A 80 -18.63 8.00 1.93
CA PHE A 80 -18.84 6.58 2.04
C PHE A 80 -19.70 6.25 3.28
N LYS A 81 -20.63 5.30 3.11
CA LYS A 81 -21.36 4.73 4.25
C LYS A 81 -20.44 3.71 4.92
N GLY A 82 -19.89 4.05 6.08
CA GLY A 82 -19.19 3.12 6.95
C GLY A 82 -20.15 2.31 7.83
N ASP A 83 -19.60 1.29 8.49
CA ASP A 83 -20.27 0.64 9.63
C ASP A 83 -20.67 1.73 10.65
N ALA A 84 -21.90 1.68 11.16
CA ALA A 84 -22.59 2.78 11.85
C ALA A 84 -21.94 3.32 13.15
N SER A 85 -20.70 2.94 13.46
CA SER A 85 -19.96 3.25 14.68
C SER A 85 -18.63 4.00 14.49
N LYS A 86 -18.14 4.22 13.26
CA LYS A 86 -16.85 4.90 13.02
C LYS A 86 -17.01 6.11 12.10
N GLU A 87 -16.52 7.27 12.56
CA GLU A 87 -16.73 8.57 11.90
C GLU A 87 -15.79 8.79 10.70
N SER A 88 -14.67 8.05 10.62
CA SER A 88 -13.66 8.21 9.56
C SER A 88 -12.91 6.91 9.19
N MET A 89 -12.19 6.93 8.06
CA MET A 89 -11.31 5.80 7.68
C MET A 89 -10.10 5.73 8.62
N ALA A 90 -9.59 6.87 9.09
CA ALA A 90 -8.55 6.92 10.10
C ALA A 90 -8.95 6.16 11.38
N ASP A 91 -10.14 6.45 11.93
CA ASP A 91 -10.66 5.76 13.12
C ASP A 91 -10.82 4.25 12.87
N THR A 92 -11.22 3.89 11.66
CA THR A 92 -11.35 2.50 11.22
C THR A 92 -10.00 1.79 11.23
N LEU A 93 -8.97 2.34 10.59
CA LEU A 93 -7.62 1.79 10.56
C LEU A 93 -6.99 1.71 11.95
N GLU A 94 -7.23 2.68 12.81
CA GLU A 94 -6.68 2.68 14.18
C GLU A 94 -7.30 1.58 15.05
N SER A 95 -8.63 1.42 14.98
CA SER A 95 -9.37 0.44 15.78
C SER A 95 -9.28 -1.00 15.26
N MET A 96 -8.83 -1.20 14.02
CA MET A 96 -8.60 -2.54 13.45
C MET A 96 -7.43 -3.26 14.10
N ASN A 97 -7.52 -4.58 14.19
CA ASN A 97 -6.39 -5.42 14.56
C ASN A 97 -5.39 -5.51 13.39
N PRO A 98 -4.10 -5.79 13.67
CA PRO A 98 -3.18 -6.20 12.62
C PRO A 98 -3.72 -7.40 11.84
N ASP A 99 -3.41 -7.43 10.55
CA ASP A 99 -3.86 -8.40 9.54
C ASP A 99 -5.36 -8.32 9.16
N GLU A 100 -6.09 -7.35 9.69
CA GLU A 100 -7.39 -6.94 9.15
C GLU A 100 -7.21 -5.99 7.97
N SER A 101 -8.29 -5.82 7.19
CA SER A 101 -8.29 -4.94 6.02
C SER A 101 -9.55 -4.09 5.93
N ILE A 102 -9.43 -3.00 5.18
CA ILE A 102 -10.55 -2.19 4.73
C ILE A 102 -10.80 -2.50 3.26
N LEU A 103 -12.05 -2.82 2.93
CA LEU A 103 -12.53 -2.82 1.56
C LEU A 103 -13.24 -1.49 1.29
N ILE A 104 -12.71 -0.73 0.33
CA ILE A 104 -13.35 0.46 -0.22
C ILE A 104 -13.97 0.05 -1.55
N ASN A 105 -15.29 0.16 -1.66
CA ASN A 105 -15.97 -0.03 -2.93
C ASN A 105 -16.39 1.34 -3.51
N PRO A 106 -15.70 1.86 -4.54
CA PRO A 106 -16.00 3.18 -5.10
C PRO A 106 -17.35 3.21 -5.83
N VAL A 107 -17.82 2.07 -6.35
CA VAL A 107 -19.10 1.95 -7.06
C VAL A 107 -20.28 2.09 -6.09
N PHE A 108 -20.21 1.37 -4.97
CA PHE A 108 -21.27 1.38 -3.96
C PHE A 108 -21.07 2.46 -2.88
N LYS A 109 -19.92 3.14 -2.89
CA LYS A 109 -19.51 4.12 -1.87
C LYS A 109 -19.61 3.52 -0.46
N THR A 110 -19.06 2.32 -0.28
CA THR A 110 -19.00 1.63 1.02
C THR A 110 -17.57 1.43 1.50
N ILE A 111 -17.40 1.49 2.83
CA ILE A 111 -16.15 1.17 3.51
C ILE A 111 -16.48 0.10 4.55
N GLU A 112 -15.88 -1.06 4.41
CA GLU A 112 -16.15 -2.21 5.27
C GLU A 112 -14.85 -2.76 5.83
N THR A 113 -14.82 -3.05 7.13
CA THR A 113 -13.73 -3.84 7.70
C THR A 113 -13.97 -5.30 7.32
N LYS A 114 -12.98 -5.93 6.68
CA LYS A 114 -13.08 -7.30 6.19
C LYS A 114 -11.79 -8.04 6.47
N THR A 115 -11.88 -9.36 6.59
CA THR A 115 -10.73 -10.24 6.55
C THR A 115 -10.73 -10.97 5.21
N PHE A 116 -9.55 -11.07 4.59
CA PHE A 116 -9.36 -11.79 3.34
C PHE A 116 -8.63 -13.10 3.63
N PRO A 117 -9.37 -14.20 3.88
CA PRO A 117 -8.77 -15.48 4.28
C PRO A 117 -8.00 -16.16 3.15
N SER A 118 -8.15 -15.72 1.90
CA SER A 118 -7.48 -16.30 0.74
C SER A 118 -7.27 -15.27 -0.37
N GLY A 119 -6.37 -15.57 -1.31
CA GLY A 119 -6.22 -14.74 -2.51
C GLY A 119 -7.46 -14.76 -3.41
N GLU A 120 -8.35 -15.77 -3.30
CA GLU A 120 -9.61 -15.81 -4.04
C GLU A 120 -10.59 -14.72 -3.57
N THR A 121 -10.69 -14.49 -2.27
CA THR A 121 -11.57 -13.42 -1.74
C THR A 121 -11.03 -12.04 -2.09
N LEU A 122 -9.70 -11.87 -2.07
CA LEU A 122 -9.05 -10.63 -2.51
C LEU A 122 -9.27 -10.40 -4.01
N ARG A 123 -9.09 -11.44 -4.82
CA ARG A 123 -9.34 -11.39 -6.26
C ARG A 123 -10.76 -10.93 -6.57
N LYS A 124 -11.77 -11.52 -5.95
CA LYS A 124 -13.19 -11.13 -6.15
C LYS A 124 -13.44 -9.66 -5.79
N ALA A 125 -12.90 -9.19 -4.67
CA ALA A 125 -13.03 -7.79 -4.29
C ALA A 125 -12.41 -6.84 -5.31
N LEU A 126 -11.24 -7.18 -5.86
CA LEU A 126 -10.60 -6.39 -6.91
C LEU A 126 -11.39 -6.46 -8.23
N GLU A 127 -11.92 -7.63 -8.61
CA GLU A 127 -12.76 -7.79 -9.82
C GLU A 127 -14.03 -6.90 -9.77
N GLU A 128 -14.56 -6.64 -8.57
CA GLU A 128 -15.68 -5.73 -8.31
C GLU A 128 -15.26 -4.25 -8.18
N GLU A 129 -14.08 -3.88 -8.72
CA GLU A 129 -13.47 -2.54 -8.65
C GLU A 129 -13.19 -2.06 -7.22
N GLY A 130 -13.09 -2.98 -6.26
CA GLY A 130 -12.73 -2.67 -4.89
C GLY A 130 -11.25 -2.28 -4.74
N VAL A 131 -10.97 -1.41 -3.77
CA VAL A 131 -9.63 -1.14 -3.25
C VAL A 131 -9.52 -1.75 -1.87
N VAL A 132 -8.44 -2.50 -1.62
CA VAL A 132 -8.22 -3.17 -0.33
C VAL A 132 -7.01 -2.58 0.36
N ILE A 133 -7.16 -2.12 1.61
CA ILE A 133 -6.07 -1.63 2.46
C ILE A 133 -5.87 -2.63 3.59
N PHE A 134 -4.75 -3.34 3.60
CA PHE A 134 -4.35 -4.21 4.69
C PHE A 134 -3.53 -3.46 5.73
N LYS A 135 -3.85 -3.71 7.00
CA LYS A 135 -3.00 -3.34 8.14
C LYS A 135 -2.01 -4.47 8.38
N ARG A 136 -0.75 -4.30 7.98
CA ARG A 136 0.27 -5.36 8.09
C ARG A 136 0.99 -5.26 9.42
N ALA A 137 0.97 -6.31 10.24
CA ALA A 137 1.78 -6.36 11.45
C ALA A 137 3.26 -6.18 11.11
N ASN A 138 3.97 -5.39 11.92
CA ASN A 138 5.43 -5.25 11.87
C ASN A 138 6.00 -5.40 13.30
N GLN A 139 7.33 -5.48 13.44
CA GLN A 139 7.99 -5.84 14.69
C GLN A 139 7.61 -4.93 15.87
N ASP A 140 7.47 -3.62 15.65
CA ASP A 140 7.20 -2.64 16.69
C ASP A 140 5.85 -1.92 16.52
N GLY A 141 5.11 -2.21 15.45
CA GLY A 141 3.91 -1.49 15.06
C GLY A 141 3.23 -2.14 13.86
N PHE A 142 2.75 -1.32 12.93
CA PHE A 142 2.16 -1.84 11.69
C PHE A 142 2.46 -0.93 10.49
N ASP A 143 2.41 -1.53 9.32
CA ASP A 143 2.52 -0.91 8.00
C ASP A 143 1.18 -1.01 7.26
N LEU A 144 1.07 -0.35 6.11
CA LEU A 144 -0.13 -0.39 5.27
C LEU A 144 0.23 -0.95 3.89
N GLU A 145 -0.62 -1.83 3.37
CA GLU A 145 -0.48 -2.37 2.02
C GLU A 145 -1.80 -2.23 1.26
N VAL A 146 -1.75 -1.64 0.07
CA VAL A 146 -2.92 -1.34 -0.73
C VAL A 146 -2.93 -2.17 -2.00
N PHE A 147 -4.07 -2.77 -2.30
CA PHE A 147 -4.34 -3.51 -3.53
C PHE A 147 -5.42 -2.77 -4.32
N SER A 148 -5.16 -2.55 -5.61
CA SER A 148 -6.12 -1.92 -6.53
C SER A 148 -5.87 -2.43 -7.95
N LYS A 149 -6.91 -2.46 -8.79
CA LYS A 149 -6.73 -2.67 -10.24
C LYS A 149 -6.07 -1.47 -10.91
N GLU A 150 -6.32 -0.27 -10.40
CA GLU A 150 -5.77 0.96 -10.93
C GLU A 150 -4.38 1.25 -10.35
N ASN A 151 -3.56 1.95 -11.14
CA ASN A 151 -2.27 2.45 -10.66
C ASN A 151 -2.49 3.68 -9.76
N ILE A 152 -2.52 3.44 -8.45
CA ILE A 152 -2.69 4.46 -7.42
C ILE A 152 -1.39 5.13 -6.96
N TYR A 153 -0.24 4.79 -7.54
CA TYR A 153 1.07 5.30 -7.09
C TYR A 153 1.14 6.83 -7.09
N LEU A 154 0.64 7.46 -8.15
CA LEU A 154 0.63 8.93 -8.29
C LEU A 154 -0.32 9.61 -7.31
N LEU A 155 -1.34 8.90 -6.80
CA LEU A 155 -2.24 9.44 -5.77
C LEU A 155 -1.51 9.71 -4.45
N PHE A 156 -0.39 9.03 -4.21
CA PHE A 156 0.38 9.19 -2.98
C PHE A 156 1.71 9.90 -3.19
N PHE A 157 2.42 9.64 -4.30
CA PHE A 157 3.80 10.06 -4.48
C PHE A 157 4.03 11.55 -4.24
N TYR A 158 3.32 12.42 -4.96
CA TYR A 158 3.55 13.87 -4.87
C TYR A 158 3.13 14.45 -3.52
N HIS A 159 2.12 13.86 -2.89
CA HIS A 159 1.72 14.29 -1.56
C HIS A 159 2.73 13.87 -0.48
N LEU A 160 3.29 12.66 -0.58
CA LEU A 160 4.36 12.22 0.31
C LEU A 160 5.66 13.00 0.08
N GLN A 161 5.98 13.32 -1.17
CA GLN A 161 7.11 14.20 -1.52
C GLN A 161 6.93 15.60 -0.90
N ALA A 162 5.72 16.15 -0.93
CA ALA A 162 5.43 17.45 -0.30
C ALA A 162 5.57 17.43 1.23
N MET A 163 5.59 16.25 1.86
CA MET A 163 5.82 16.09 3.30
C MET A 163 7.31 16.04 3.69
N LEU A 164 8.23 16.09 2.70
CA LEU A 164 9.68 16.08 2.95
C LEU A 164 10.09 17.32 3.78
N GLU A 165 10.58 17.06 4.99
CA GLU A 165 11.12 18.05 5.91
C GLU A 165 12.40 17.50 6.58
N PRO A 166 13.25 18.35 7.20
CA PRO A 166 14.44 17.88 7.90
C PRO A 166 14.07 16.86 8.98
N GLY A 167 14.42 15.60 8.78
CA GLY A 167 14.02 14.53 9.71
C GLY A 167 13.36 13.32 9.03
N PHE A 168 12.77 13.54 7.85
CA PHE A 168 11.94 12.57 7.15
C PHE A 168 12.59 12.21 5.80
N ARG A 169 12.91 10.93 5.63
CA ARG A 169 13.43 10.37 4.36
C ARG A 169 12.32 9.60 3.68
N PHE A 170 12.25 9.71 2.37
CA PHE A 170 11.27 9.01 1.56
C PHE A 170 11.99 8.25 0.45
N PHE A 171 11.78 6.95 0.38
CA PHE A 171 12.25 6.09 -0.70
C PHE A 171 11.09 5.58 -1.53
N SER A 172 11.19 5.79 -2.83
CA SER A 172 10.32 5.11 -3.80
C SER A 172 11.04 3.92 -4.40
N ILE A 173 10.42 2.75 -4.32
CA ILE A 173 11.06 1.48 -4.61
C ILE A 173 10.22 0.71 -5.63
N ASN A 174 10.87 0.26 -6.70
CA ASN A 174 10.25 -0.71 -7.59
C ASN A 174 10.21 -2.08 -6.91
N GLY A 175 9.00 -2.57 -6.62
CA GLY A 175 8.77 -3.84 -5.96
C GLY A 175 9.42 -5.05 -6.63
N LYS A 176 9.61 -4.99 -7.96
CA LYS A 176 10.36 -6.02 -8.71
C LYS A 176 11.85 -6.11 -8.32
N ARG A 177 12.38 -5.18 -7.52
CA ARG A 177 13.76 -5.19 -7.00
C ARG A 177 13.86 -5.69 -5.56
N VAL A 178 12.74 -5.86 -4.87
CA VAL A 178 12.68 -6.32 -3.48
C VAL A 178 12.61 -7.85 -3.46
N HIS A 179 13.78 -8.50 -3.53
CA HIS A 179 13.87 -9.97 -3.64
C HIS A 179 14.16 -10.69 -2.32
N SER A 180 14.42 -9.96 -1.25
CA SER A 180 14.81 -10.54 0.03
C SER A 180 14.45 -9.62 1.19
N GLU A 181 14.36 -10.19 2.38
CA GLU A 181 14.23 -9.45 3.63
C GLU A 181 15.34 -8.40 3.79
N ARG A 182 16.58 -8.71 3.38
CA ARG A 182 17.69 -7.76 3.40
C ARG A 182 17.45 -6.56 2.48
N HIS A 183 16.78 -6.74 1.34
CA HIS A 183 16.37 -5.61 0.49
C HIS A 183 15.24 -4.83 1.15
N PHE A 184 14.29 -5.50 1.79
CA PHE A 184 13.19 -4.83 2.48
C PHE A 184 13.70 -3.94 3.63
N TYR A 185 14.69 -4.40 4.38
CA TYR A 185 15.34 -3.67 5.48
C TYR A 185 16.70 -3.07 5.08
N PHE A 186 16.83 -2.56 3.84
CA PHE A 186 18.09 -2.02 3.32
C PHE A 186 18.64 -0.87 4.17
N GLU A 187 17.77 -0.14 4.87
CA GLU A 187 18.11 1.00 5.72
C GLU A 187 19.00 0.61 6.91
N ILE A 188 19.04 -0.67 7.29
CA ILE A 188 19.92 -1.17 8.36
C ILE A 188 21.37 -1.29 7.87
N TRP A 189 21.59 -1.63 6.60
CA TRP A 189 22.89 -2.11 6.11
C TRP A 189 23.49 -1.26 5.00
N SER A 190 22.65 -0.55 4.24
CA SER A 190 22.99 0.04 2.95
C SER A 190 22.27 1.37 2.72
N LEU A 191 21.92 2.10 3.78
CA LEU A 191 21.21 3.37 3.66
C LEU A 191 22.01 4.46 2.92
N GLU A 192 23.33 4.47 3.10
CA GLU A 192 24.26 5.39 2.40
C GLU A 192 24.44 5.03 0.92
N LYS A 193 24.18 3.76 0.56
CA LYS A 193 24.26 3.27 -0.82
C LYS A 193 23.13 2.27 -1.08
N PRO A 194 21.90 2.77 -1.27
CA PRO A 194 20.71 1.93 -1.44
C PRO A 194 20.84 0.97 -2.64
N PRO A 195 20.13 -0.17 -2.62
CA PRO A 195 20.10 -1.08 -3.76
C PRO A 195 19.57 -0.39 -5.03
N HIS A 196 19.94 -0.90 -6.20
CA HIS A 196 19.45 -0.35 -7.47
C HIS A 196 17.91 -0.41 -7.56
N GLY A 197 17.28 0.72 -7.91
CA GLY A 197 15.83 0.87 -7.97
C GLY A 197 15.17 1.20 -6.64
N PHE A 198 15.98 1.61 -5.64
CA PHE A 198 15.55 2.21 -4.38
C PHE A 198 15.95 3.67 -4.44
N GLU A 199 15.05 4.51 -4.95
CA GLU A 199 15.33 5.91 -5.21
C GLU A 199 14.92 6.74 -4.00
N GLU A 200 15.88 7.49 -3.43
CA GLU A 200 15.55 8.51 -2.44
C GLU A 200 14.87 9.68 -3.15
N VAL A 201 13.72 10.08 -2.62
CA VAL A 201 12.91 11.16 -3.15
C VAL A 201 13.34 12.46 -2.46
N PHE A 202 13.69 13.43 -3.28
CA PHE A 202 14.00 14.80 -2.87
C PHE A 202 12.89 15.74 -3.34
N PRO A 203 12.78 16.97 -2.79
CA PRO A 203 11.79 17.94 -3.23
C PRO A 203 11.81 18.23 -4.74
N GLU A 204 12.97 18.12 -5.37
CA GLU A 204 13.20 18.29 -6.81
C GLU A 204 12.98 17.04 -7.67
N THR A 205 12.71 15.88 -7.07
CA THR A 205 12.47 14.63 -7.82
C THR A 205 11.22 14.76 -8.69
N VAL A 206 11.31 14.34 -9.95
CA VAL A 206 10.17 14.30 -10.90
C VAL A 206 10.08 12.89 -11.49
N LEU A 207 8.86 12.40 -11.71
CA LEU A 207 8.57 11.09 -12.29
C LEU A 207 8.58 11.10 -13.82
#